data_AF-A0A2H3C0I3-F1
#
_entry.id   AF-A0A2H3C0I3-F1
#
_cell.length_a   1.000
_cell.length_b   1.000
_cell.length_c   1.000
_cell.angle_alpha   90.00
_cell.angle_beta   90.00
_cell.angle_gamma   90.00
#
_symmetry.space_group_name_H-M   'P 1'
#
loop_
_entity.id
_entity.type
_entity.pdbx_description
1 polymer ?
#
loop_
_entity_poly.entity_id
_entity_poly.type
_entity_poly.pdbx_seq_one_letter_code
_entity_poly.pdbx_strand_id
1 'polypeptide(L)'
;MSPIFALHIPVDIHSQIRPPNIVYSVNCQDTEHFVFKHVPELSGSAKPGLTRQLTVTSIIRINEHATVYRAVSQDKGKFVLKFAFWKGEALNDLENEARNYGTLSVLQGVVIPNFYGCFRMEAEDKYTQNKRRAVTCIVLEDCGEHLKVDHLRDLDDNSIFYVFQQLGKMHMECHAHPSHVAPRNIIQREVDGKIEYRFVDFHDVDYHECHFNGQWDGEDGRQPKDGIGCALLTSAAKDAFFWVNFFTIPTTYIGPLPYDPEGLPPQFFIDEVIPHRARTAAGHSMLSHMFVDFFTRAYKEHQQQVEQGGESMSSEDVDASWHKDVDKYRQLWLTEGLPTTATEAAQFFSAEDREYMWGPGGI
;
A
#
# COMPACT_ATOMS: atom_id res chain seq x y z
N MET A 1 -33.44 -20.47 15.00
CA MET A 1 -33.75 -19.05 14.73
C MET A 1 -32.65 -18.51 13.82
N SER A 2 -32.99 -17.85 12.72
CA SER A 2 -31.98 -17.21 11.87
C SER A 2 -31.29 -16.07 12.62
N PRO A 3 -29.97 -15.87 12.46
CA PRO A 3 -29.27 -14.77 13.10
C PRO A 3 -29.81 -13.43 12.60
N ILE A 4 -30.00 -12.50 13.53
CA ILE A 4 -30.54 -11.16 13.30
C ILE A 4 -29.65 -10.18 14.08
N PHE A 5 -29.35 -9.03 13.48
CA PHE A 5 -28.75 -7.90 14.21
C PHE A 5 -29.53 -6.61 13.95
N ALA A 6 -29.50 -5.72 14.94
CA ALA A 6 -29.99 -4.36 14.88
C ALA A 6 -28.81 -3.42 14.59
N LEU A 7 -28.93 -2.59 13.56
CA LEU A 7 -27.98 -1.52 13.28
C LEU A 7 -28.49 -0.21 13.87
N HIS A 8 -27.62 0.46 14.62
CA HIS A 8 -27.82 1.80 15.13
C HIS A 8 -26.88 2.76 14.39
N ILE A 9 -27.44 3.79 13.75
CA ILE A 9 -26.65 4.83 13.07
C ILE A 9 -26.88 6.16 13.80
N PRO A 10 -25.85 6.73 14.44
CA PRO A 10 -25.95 8.02 15.11
C PRO A 10 -26.31 9.18 14.16
N VAL A 11 -27.07 10.15 14.68
CA VAL A 11 -27.59 11.31 13.90
C VAL A 11 -26.46 12.15 13.29
N ASP A 12 -25.34 12.30 14.00
CA ASP A 12 -24.17 13.04 13.54
C ASP A 12 -23.48 12.37 12.34
N ILE A 13 -23.46 11.03 12.29
CA ILE A 13 -22.95 10.29 11.13
C ILE A 13 -23.92 10.40 9.95
N HIS A 14 -25.23 10.35 10.21
CA HIS A 14 -26.25 10.57 9.18
C HIS A 14 -26.10 11.92 8.48
N SER A 15 -25.79 12.98 9.24
CA SER A 15 -25.69 14.35 8.71
C SER A 15 -24.56 14.54 7.67
N GLN A 16 -23.58 13.63 7.65
CA GLN A 16 -22.43 13.67 6.73
C GLN A 16 -22.73 13.07 5.35
N ILE A 17 -23.87 12.38 5.21
CA ILE A 17 -24.29 11.73 3.97
C ILE A 17 -24.97 12.80 3.08
N ARG A 18 -24.32 13.22 1.98
CA ARG A 18 -24.92 14.18 1.04
C ARG A 18 -25.96 13.51 0.12
N PRO A 19 -27.12 14.14 -0.15
CA PRO A 19 -27.98 13.77 -1.29
C PRO A 19 -27.24 14.05 -2.61
N PRO A 20 -27.38 13.25 -3.69
CA PRO A 20 -28.48 12.32 -4.01
C PRO A 20 -28.17 10.83 -3.75
N ASN A 21 -27.00 10.51 -3.20
CA ASN A 21 -26.53 9.12 -3.14
C ASN A 21 -27.16 8.29 -2.03
N ILE A 22 -27.91 8.91 -1.11
CA ILE A 22 -28.79 8.18 -0.20
C ILE A 22 -30.13 8.89 -0.03
N VAL A 23 -31.21 8.12 -0.21
CA VAL A 23 -32.61 8.50 0.10
C VAL A 23 -32.83 8.42 1.61
N TYR A 24 -32.04 9.13 2.40
CA TYR A 24 -32.42 9.49 3.77
C TYR A 24 -32.89 10.94 3.75
N SER A 25 -33.90 11.25 2.92
CA SER A 25 -34.72 12.46 3.11
C SER A 25 -35.81 12.16 4.15
N VAL A 26 -35.41 11.61 5.29
CA VAL A 26 -36.29 11.49 6.46
C VAL A 26 -35.90 12.65 7.35
N ASN A 27 -36.89 13.32 7.93
CA ASN A 27 -36.67 14.46 8.82
C ASN A 27 -36.07 13.92 10.13
N CYS A 28 -34.73 13.80 10.19
CA CYS A 28 -34.03 13.02 11.22
C CYS A 28 -33.86 13.83 12.51
N GLN A 29 -34.86 13.80 13.39
CA GLN A 29 -34.69 14.20 14.80
C GLN A 29 -34.49 13.00 15.75
N ASP A 30 -34.67 11.77 15.27
CA ASP A 30 -34.64 10.55 16.07
C ASP A 30 -33.60 9.53 15.57
N THR A 31 -33.04 8.74 16.49
CA THR A 31 -32.16 7.60 16.20
C THR A 31 -32.94 6.45 15.55
N GLU A 32 -32.47 5.97 14.39
CA GLU A 32 -33.11 4.84 13.70
C GLU A 32 -32.45 3.49 14.03
N HIS A 33 -33.27 2.45 14.16
CA HIS A 33 -32.84 1.06 14.33
C HIS A 33 -33.25 0.24 13.13
N PHE A 34 -32.28 -0.40 12.48
CA PHE A 34 -32.53 -1.26 11.33
C PHE A 34 -32.34 -2.74 11.68
N VAL A 35 -33.35 -3.58 11.46
CA VAL A 35 -33.28 -5.03 11.70
C VAL A 35 -32.88 -5.77 10.41
N PHE A 36 -31.72 -6.41 10.45
CA PHE A 36 -31.16 -7.18 9.34
C PHE A 36 -31.30 -8.68 9.59
N LYS A 37 -31.83 -9.41 8.58
CA LYS A 37 -31.97 -10.87 8.61
C LYS A 37 -30.84 -11.50 7.81
N HIS A 38 -30.21 -12.53 8.36
CA HIS A 38 -29.17 -13.29 7.67
C HIS A 38 -29.70 -13.97 6.39
N VAL A 39 -28.85 -14.03 5.36
CA VAL A 39 -29.12 -14.65 4.05
C VAL A 39 -28.21 -15.88 3.89
N PRO A 40 -28.70 -17.08 4.26
CA PRO A 40 -27.88 -18.29 4.28
C PRO A 40 -27.41 -18.73 2.90
N GLU A 41 -28.17 -18.44 1.84
CA GLU A 41 -27.84 -18.84 0.47
C GLU A 41 -26.56 -18.16 -0.05
N LEU A 42 -26.18 -17.01 0.53
CA LEU A 42 -25.01 -16.23 0.14
C LEU A 42 -23.81 -16.42 1.06
N SER A 43 -24.02 -16.94 2.27
CA SER A 43 -22.97 -16.92 3.31
C SER A 43 -22.94 -18.15 4.21
N GLY A 44 -23.68 -19.22 3.87
CA GLY A 44 -23.77 -20.42 4.70
C GLY A 44 -24.43 -20.11 6.04
N SER A 45 -23.77 -20.43 7.15
CA SER A 45 -24.18 -19.98 8.49
C SER A 45 -23.42 -18.72 8.90
N ALA A 46 -24.09 -17.73 9.51
CA ALA A 46 -23.40 -16.57 10.07
C ALA A 46 -22.36 -17.01 11.11
N LYS A 47 -21.16 -16.40 11.07
CA LYS A 47 -20.11 -16.75 12.03
C LYS A 47 -20.52 -16.30 13.44
N PRO A 48 -20.21 -17.12 14.48
CA PRO A 48 -20.36 -16.70 15.86
C PRO A 48 -19.47 -15.48 16.16
N GLY A 49 -19.89 -14.62 17.08
CA GLY A 49 -19.18 -13.39 17.45
C GLY A 49 -19.85 -12.11 16.94
N LEU A 50 -20.85 -12.21 16.06
CA LEU A 50 -21.72 -11.07 15.75
C LEU A 50 -22.78 -10.93 16.84
N THR A 51 -22.80 -9.78 17.53
CA THR A 51 -23.85 -9.50 18.52
C THR A 51 -25.16 -9.11 17.85
N ARG A 52 -26.21 -9.02 18.67
CA ARG A 52 -27.52 -8.56 18.23
C ARG A 52 -27.57 -7.07 17.90
N GLN A 53 -26.54 -6.28 18.22
CA GLN A 53 -26.56 -4.84 17.97
C GLN A 53 -25.19 -4.28 17.58
N LEU A 54 -25.15 -3.61 16.43
CA LEU A 54 -23.99 -2.85 15.95
C LEU A 54 -24.31 -1.37 15.95
N THR A 55 -23.34 -0.54 16.32
CA THR A 55 -23.42 0.92 16.26
C THR A 55 -22.39 1.43 15.26
N VAL A 56 -22.84 2.14 14.23
CA VAL A 56 -21.95 2.82 13.27
C VAL A 56 -21.18 3.92 13.98
N THR A 57 -19.88 4.00 13.71
CA THR A 57 -18.99 5.01 14.30
C THR A 57 -18.47 6.00 13.26
N SER A 58 -18.32 5.58 12.01
CA SER A 58 -17.83 6.46 10.94
C SER A 58 -18.15 5.92 9.55
N ILE A 59 -18.12 6.82 8.56
CA ILE A 59 -18.16 6.48 7.14
C ILE A 59 -16.73 6.25 6.68
N ILE A 60 -16.48 5.12 6.00
CA ILE A 60 -15.20 4.82 5.36
C ILE A 60 -15.21 5.31 3.91
N ARG A 61 -16.27 4.96 3.17
CA ARG A 61 -16.39 5.27 1.75
C ARG A 61 -17.84 5.34 1.31
N ILE A 62 -18.15 6.27 0.41
CA ILE A 62 -19.41 6.31 -0.34
C ILE A 62 -19.02 6.34 -1.82
N ASN A 63 -19.54 5.40 -2.60
CA ASN A 63 -19.46 5.42 -4.06
C ASN A 63 -20.79 4.95 -4.67
N GLU A 64 -20.83 4.82 -5.99
CA GLU A 64 -22.05 4.43 -6.71
C GLU A 64 -22.47 2.96 -6.49
N HIS A 65 -21.51 2.07 -6.15
CA HIS A 65 -21.77 0.64 -5.94
C HIS A 65 -22.03 0.29 -4.47
N ALA A 66 -21.43 1.02 -3.52
CA ALA A 66 -21.57 0.70 -2.11
C ALA A 66 -21.33 1.89 -1.17
N THR A 67 -21.94 1.79 0.01
CA THR A 67 -21.56 2.59 1.17
C THR A 67 -20.90 1.71 2.22
N VAL A 68 -19.72 2.11 2.68
CA VAL A 68 -18.90 1.38 3.64
C VAL A 68 -18.81 2.17 4.94
N TYR A 69 -19.16 1.53 6.05
CA TYR A 69 -19.10 2.10 7.39
C TYR A 69 -18.19 1.29 8.30
N ARG A 70 -17.64 1.96 9.30
CA ARG A 70 -17.07 1.33 10.49
C ARG A 70 -18.14 1.24 11.56
N ALA A 71 -18.20 0.13 12.26
CA ALA A 71 -19.14 -0.10 13.35
C ALA A 71 -18.47 -0.82 14.52
N VAL A 72 -19.06 -0.66 15.69
CA VAL A 72 -18.66 -1.36 16.91
C VAL A 72 -19.84 -2.13 17.47
N SER A 73 -19.54 -3.27 18.07
CA SER A 73 -20.49 -4.04 18.85
C SER A 73 -20.41 -3.66 20.34
N GLN A 74 -21.48 -3.92 21.10
CA GLN A 74 -21.52 -3.70 22.55
C GLN A 74 -20.43 -4.46 23.33
N ASP A 75 -19.99 -5.60 22.81
CA ASP A 75 -18.88 -6.41 23.35
C ASP A 75 -17.49 -6.00 22.82
N LYS A 76 -17.40 -4.81 22.18
CA LYS A 76 -16.18 -4.17 21.65
C LYS A 76 -15.56 -4.80 20.40
N GLY A 77 -16.24 -5.72 19.71
CA GLY A 77 -15.82 -6.09 18.35
C GLY A 77 -15.90 -4.90 17.39
N LYS A 78 -14.89 -4.71 16.54
CA LYS A 78 -14.88 -3.72 15.45
C LYS A 78 -15.19 -4.39 14.13
N PHE A 79 -16.09 -3.77 13.37
CA PHE A 79 -16.64 -4.32 12.15
C PHE A 79 -16.64 -3.28 11.03
N VAL A 80 -16.57 -3.78 9.80
CA VAL A 80 -16.84 -3.03 8.59
C VAL A 80 -18.15 -3.52 8.01
N LEU A 81 -19.03 -2.57 7.66
CA LEU A 81 -20.33 -2.82 7.07
C LEU A 81 -20.35 -2.24 5.65
N LYS A 82 -20.50 -3.11 4.65
CA LYS A 82 -20.62 -2.68 3.25
C LYS A 82 -22.03 -2.93 2.78
N PHE A 83 -22.71 -1.85 2.40
CA PHE A 83 -24.11 -1.85 1.98
C PHE A 83 -24.22 -1.60 0.49
N ALA A 84 -25.12 -2.32 -0.16
CA ALA A 84 -25.58 -2.02 -1.51
C ALA A 84 -27.10 -1.84 -1.49
N PHE A 85 -27.54 -0.79 -2.17
CA PHE A 85 -28.95 -0.48 -2.35
C PHE A 85 -29.47 -1.13 -3.64
N TRP A 86 -30.76 -1.46 -3.64
CA TRP A 86 -31.45 -2.30 -4.62
C TRP A 86 -31.10 -2.16 -6.13
N LYS A 87 -31.14 -3.33 -6.80
CA LYS A 87 -31.15 -3.70 -8.25
C LYS A 87 -30.19 -2.92 -9.13
N GLY A 88 -29.29 -3.70 -9.72
CA GLY A 88 -28.27 -3.25 -10.63
C GLY A 88 -27.01 -4.04 -10.33
N GLU A 89 -25.92 -3.59 -10.93
CA GLU A 89 -24.59 -4.17 -10.77
C GLU A 89 -24.16 -4.12 -9.30
N ALA A 90 -24.34 -2.98 -8.61
CA ALA A 90 -24.05 -2.80 -7.18
C ALA A 90 -24.53 -3.93 -6.25
N LEU A 91 -25.76 -4.41 -6.43
CA LEU A 91 -26.30 -5.51 -5.61
C LEU A 91 -25.67 -6.85 -6.01
N ASN A 92 -25.50 -7.09 -7.32
CA ASN A 92 -24.89 -8.31 -7.82
C ASN A 92 -23.42 -8.40 -7.36
N ASP A 93 -22.70 -7.29 -7.40
CA ASP A 93 -21.31 -7.16 -6.96
C ASP A 93 -21.18 -7.53 -5.48
N LEU A 94 -22.07 -6.98 -4.63
CA LEU A 94 -22.06 -7.27 -3.20
C LEU A 94 -22.43 -8.74 -2.89
N GLU A 95 -23.39 -9.31 -3.62
CA GLU A 95 -23.74 -10.73 -3.46
C GLU A 95 -22.63 -11.66 -3.95
N ASN A 96 -21.96 -11.32 -5.05
CA ASN A 96 -20.79 -12.04 -5.55
C ASN A 96 -19.63 -11.97 -4.56
N GLU A 97 -19.38 -10.80 -3.99
CA GLU A 97 -18.38 -10.61 -2.94
C GLU A 97 -18.69 -11.48 -1.72
N ALA A 98 -19.96 -11.52 -1.27
CA ALA A 98 -20.38 -12.40 -0.17
C ALA A 98 -20.10 -13.88 -0.46
N ARG A 99 -20.41 -14.35 -1.69
CA ARG A 99 -20.14 -15.73 -2.13
C ARG A 99 -18.63 -16.00 -2.15
N ASN A 100 -17.83 -15.08 -2.68
CA ASN A 100 -16.38 -15.21 -2.75
C ASN A 100 -15.74 -15.26 -1.36
N TYR A 101 -16.19 -14.47 -0.39
CA TYR A 101 -15.76 -14.63 1.01
C TYR A 101 -16.07 -16.02 1.56
N GLY A 102 -17.19 -16.63 1.17
CA GLY A 102 -17.53 -18.01 1.49
C GLY A 102 -16.55 -19.02 0.88
N THR A 103 -16.26 -18.91 -0.41
CA THR A 103 -15.28 -19.76 -1.12
C THR A 103 -13.88 -19.62 -0.55
N LEU A 104 -13.46 -18.41 -0.22
CA LEU A 104 -12.15 -18.07 0.33
C LEU A 104 -12.07 -18.24 1.86
N SER A 105 -12.96 -19.04 2.45
CA SER A 105 -13.11 -19.15 3.92
C SER A 105 -11.84 -19.58 4.65
N VAL A 106 -11.00 -20.42 4.03
CA VAL A 106 -9.71 -20.88 4.60
C VAL A 106 -8.67 -19.77 4.74
N LEU A 107 -8.88 -18.64 4.06
CA LEU A 107 -7.99 -17.48 4.05
C LEU A 107 -8.39 -16.40 5.06
N GLN A 108 -9.60 -16.50 5.62
CA GLN A 108 -10.15 -15.50 6.53
C GLN A 108 -9.36 -15.40 7.83
N GLY A 109 -9.11 -14.17 8.27
CA GLY A 109 -8.28 -13.88 9.44
C GLY A 109 -6.78 -14.02 9.17
N VAL A 110 -6.35 -14.40 7.95
CA VAL A 110 -4.91 -14.42 7.55
C VAL A 110 -4.61 -13.61 6.28
N VAL A 111 -5.27 -13.89 5.15
CA VAL A 111 -5.05 -13.15 3.89
C VAL A 111 -6.16 -12.12 3.68
N ILE A 112 -7.37 -12.42 4.15
CA ILE A 112 -8.57 -11.60 3.97
C ILE A 112 -9.28 -11.41 5.33
N PRO A 113 -10.14 -10.39 5.49
CA PRO A 113 -10.91 -10.19 6.72
C PRO A 113 -11.79 -11.38 7.08
N ASN A 114 -12.09 -11.56 8.37
CA ASN A 114 -13.18 -12.46 8.75
C ASN A 114 -14.52 -11.95 8.22
N PHE A 115 -15.28 -12.83 7.55
CA PHE A 115 -16.62 -12.58 7.05
C PHE A 115 -17.66 -13.16 8.02
N TYR A 116 -18.49 -12.28 8.57
CA TYR A 116 -19.50 -12.64 9.58
C TYR A 116 -20.84 -13.01 8.96
N GLY A 117 -21.08 -12.61 7.71
CA GLY A 117 -22.23 -13.03 6.93
C GLY A 117 -22.80 -11.93 6.05
N CYS A 118 -23.74 -12.34 5.21
CA CYS A 118 -24.55 -11.47 4.38
C CYS A 118 -25.95 -11.35 4.99
N PHE A 119 -26.47 -10.13 5.06
CA PHE A 119 -27.75 -9.83 5.69
C PHE A 119 -28.58 -8.92 4.80
N ARG A 120 -29.90 -9.04 4.93
CA ARG A 120 -30.86 -8.26 4.18
C ARG A 120 -31.90 -7.66 5.11
N MET A 121 -32.20 -6.40 4.85
CA MET A 121 -33.34 -5.70 5.42
C MET A 121 -34.39 -5.55 4.33
N GLU A 122 -35.65 -5.86 4.66
CA GLU A 122 -36.81 -5.40 3.91
C GLU A 122 -37.19 -4.01 4.44
N ALA A 123 -37.19 -3.00 3.59
CA ALA A 123 -37.57 -1.65 4.00
C ALA A 123 -39.07 -1.58 4.32
N GLU A 124 -39.43 -0.99 5.46
CA GLU A 124 -40.84 -0.75 5.83
C GLU A 124 -41.53 0.19 4.83
N ASP A 125 -42.85 0.04 4.67
CA ASP A 125 -43.67 0.83 3.74
C ASP A 125 -43.54 2.35 3.94
N LYS A 126 -43.24 2.84 5.15
CA LYS A 126 -43.02 4.28 5.41
C LYS A 126 -41.81 4.86 4.66
N TYR A 127 -40.85 4.03 4.28
CA TYR A 127 -39.69 4.41 3.46
C TYR A 127 -39.96 4.25 1.94
N THR A 128 -41.15 3.77 1.55
CA THR A 128 -41.50 3.43 0.16
C THR A 128 -42.11 4.57 -0.66
N GLN A 129 -42.30 5.77 -0.11
CA GLN A 129 -42.81 6.92 -0.88
C GLN A 129 -41.92 7.22 -2.12
N ASN A 130 -40.65 6.80 -2.10
CA ASN A 130 -39.72 6.87 -3.23
C ASN A 130 -39.43 5.53 -3.94
N LYS A 131 -40.29 4.50 -3.80
CA LYS A 131 -40.16 3.17 -4.42
C LYS A 131 -38.79 2.50 -4.23
N ARG A 132 -38.18 2.58 -3.04
CA ARG A 132 -36.90 1.93 -2.72
C ARG A 132 -36.89 1.39 -1.29
N ARG A 133 -36.39 0.20 -0.94
CA ARG A 133 -36.28 -1.18 -1.49
C ARG A 133 -35.26 -1.92 -0.59
N ALA A 134 -35.28 -3.24 -0.55
CA ALA A 134 -34.43 -4.03 0.33
C ALA A 134 -32.93 -3.63 0.27
N VAL A 135 -32.28 -3.61 1.43
CA VAL A 135 -30.86 -3.27 1.59
C VAL A 135 -30.09 -4.55 1.89
N THR A 136 -29.03 -4.83 1.13
CA THR A 136 -28.11 -5.94 1.41
C THR A 136 -26.85 -5.40 2.06
N CYS A 137 -26.34 -6.11 3.06
CA CYS A 137 -25.19 -5.75 3.87
C CYS A 137 -24.30 -6.97 4.06
N ILE A 138 -23.00 -6.82 3.83
CA ILE A 138 -22.00 -7.78 4.34
C ILE A 138 -21.32 -7.21 5.57
N VAL A 139 -21.02 -8.09 6.53
CA VAL A 139 -20.33 -7.74 7.77
C VAL A 139 -18.95 -8.39 7.76
N LEU A 140 -17.92 -7.55 7.89
CA LEU A 140 -16.51 -7.93 7.85
C LEU A 140 -15.81 -7.51 9.16
N GLU A 141 -14.72 -8.19 9.48
CA GLU A 141 -13.74 -7.71 10.46
C GLU A 141 -13.16 -6.36 10.01
N ASP A 142 -12.99 -5.45 10.96
CA ASP A 142 -12.23 -4.22 10.74
C ASP A 142 -10.72 -4.52 10.83
N CYS A 143 -10.05 -4.59 9.67
CA CYS A 143 -8.60 -4.79 9.61
C CYS A 143 -7.82 -3.51 9.30
N GLY A 144 -8.35 -2.33 9.65
CA GLY A 144 -7.61 -1.06 9.62
C GLY A 144 -7.97 -0.17 8.44
N GLU A 145 -6.95 0.42 7.81
CA GLU A 145 -7.09 1.49 6.81
C GLU A 145 -6.55 1.05 5.45
N HIS A 146 -7.08 1.60 4.36
CA HIS A 146 -6.54 1.37 3.02
C HIS A 146 -5.10 1.88 2.89
N LEU A 147 -4.33 1.26 2.00
CA LEU A 147 -3.01 1.77 1.64
C LEU A 147 -3.12 3.18 1.07
N LYS A 148 -2.23 4.07 1.54
CA LYS A 148 -2.16 5.48 1.13
C LYS A 148 -1.02 5.70 0.13
N VAL A 149 -0.93 4.80 -0.85
CA VAL A 149 0.02 4.88 -1.96
C VAL A 149 -0.74 4.75 -3.27
N ASP A 150 -0.23 5.39 -4.32
CA ASP A 150 -0.87 5.37 -5.64
C ASP A 150 -0.59 4.04 -6.36
N HIS A 151 0.61 3.48 -6.18
CA HIS A 151 1.04 2.23 -6.78
C HIS A 151 1.66 1.27 -5.76
N LEU A 152 1.56 -0.04 -6.01
CA LEU A 152 2.16 -1.05 -5.12
C LEU A 152 3.69 -0.97 -5.07
N ARG A 153 4.33 -0.52 -6.17
CA ARG A 153 5.77 -0.29 -6.23
C ARG A 153 6.28 0.78 -5.26
N ASP A 154 5.37 1.61 -4.73
CA ASP A 154 5.71 2.69 -3.80
C ASP A 154 5.78 2.18 -2.34
N LEU A 155 5.44 0.90 -2.11
CA LEU A 155 5.68 0.23 -0.83
C LEU A 155 7.16 -0.13 -0.68
N ASP A 156 7.64 -0.18 0.56
CA ASP A 156 8.97 -0.73 0.84
C ASP A 156 9.05 -2.23 0.52
N ASP A 157 10.26 -2.72 0.32
CA ASP A 157 10.54 -4.08 -0.13
C ASP A 157 9.91 -5.17 0.76
N ASN A 158 9.90 -4.96 2.09
CA ASN A 158 9.31 -5.93 3.00
C ASN A 158 7.78 -5.95 2.90
N SER A 159 7.18 -4.78 2.75
CA SER A 159 5.73 -4.63 2.60
C SER A 159 5.24 -5.23 1.28
N ILE A 160 5.93 -4.94 0.17
CA ILE A 160 5.57 -5.52 -1.13
C ILE A 160 5.77 -7.04 -1.12
N PHE A 161 6.87 -7.53 -0.52
CA PHE A 161 7.10 -8.97 -0.35
C PHE A 161 5.94 -9.62 0.39
N TYR A 162 5.53 -9.04 1.52
CA TYR A 162 4.45 -9.56 2.34
C TYR A 162 3.14 -9.62 1.57
N VAL A 163 2.76 -8.54 0.88
CA VAL A 163 1.52 -8.49 0.07
C VAL A 163 1.52 -9.61 -0.98
N PHE A 164 2.65 -9.82 -1.67
CA PHE A 164 2.77 -10.87 -2.66
C PHE A 164 2.78 -12.27 -2.04
N GLN A 165 3.38 -12.48 -0.87
CA GLN A 165 3.23 -13.74 -0.14
C GLN A 165 1.75 -14.06 0.19
N GLN A 166 0.98 -13.07 0.62
CA GLN A 166 -0.45 -13.23 0.88
C GLN A 166 -1.23 -13.57 -0.43
N LEU A 167 -0.90 -12.91 -1.54
CA LEU A 167 -1.49 -13.20 -2.85
C LEU A 167 -1.16 -14.61 -3.34
N GLY A 168 0.10 -15.03 -3.18
CA GLY A 168 0.57 -16.38 -3.51
C GLY A 168 -0.14 -17.45 -2.67
N LYS A 169 -0.37 -17.19 -1.38
CA LYS A 169 -1.16 -18.07 -0.52
C LYS A 169 -2.59 -18.23 -1.00
N MET A 170 -3.24 -17.15 -1.45
CA MET A 170 -4.58 -17.23 -2.04
C MET A 170 -4.63 -18.14 -3.28
N HIS A 171 -3.60 -18.08 -4.12
CA HIS A 171 -3.47 -18.93 -5.29
C HIS A 171 -3.25 -20.40 -4.96
N MET A 172 -2.38 -20.69 -3.98
CA MET A 172 -2.08 -22.06 -3.57
C MET A 172 -3.27 -22.75 -2.89
N GLU A 173 -4.00 -22.03 -2.05
CA GLU A 173 -5.06 -22.61 -1.21
C GLU A 173 -6.43 -22.61 -1.90
N CYS A 174 -6.68 -21.63 -2.77
CA CYS A 174 -8.01 -21.41 -3.35
C CYS A 174 -8.03 -21.29 -4.87
N HIS A 175 -6.87 -21.33 -5.54
CA HIS A 175 -6.79 -21.18 -7.00
C HIS A 175 -7.48 -19.91 -7.51
N ALA A 176 -7.42 -18.84 -6.71
CA ALA A 176 -8.20 -17.63 -6.88
C ALA A 176 -7.27 -16.42 -7.05
N HIS A 177 -7.62 -15.52 -7.97
CA HIS A 177 -6.94 -14.25 -8.18
C HIS A 177 -7.96 -13.10 -8.10
N PRO A 178 -7.76 -12.08 -7.24
CA PRO A 178 -8.61 -10.89 -7.28
C PRO A 178 -8.38 -10.17 -8.60
N SER A 179 -9.44 -9.87 -9.37
CA SER A 179 -9.31 -9.23 -10.70
C SER A 179 -8.60 -7.87 -10.64
N HIS A 180 -8.60 -7.24 -9.46
CA HIS A 180 -7.97 -5.95 -9.21
C HIS A 180 -7.07 -5.96 -7.97
N VAL A 181 -5.81 -6.35 -8.16
CA VAL A 181 -4.75 -6.17 -7.16
C VAL A 181 -4.25 -4.72 -7.22
N ALA A 182 -4.78 -3.86 -6.34
CA ALA A 182 -4.43 -2.44 -6.29
C ALA A 182 -4.38 -1.93 -4.84
N PRO A 183 -3.65 -0.83 -4.54
CA PRO A 183 -3.53 -0.31 -3.18
C PRO A 183 -4.88 -0.06 -2.49
N ARG A 184 -5.87 0.44 -3.24
CA ARG A 184 -7.24 0.68 -2.75
C ARG A 184 -7.99 -0.60 -2.31
N ASN A 185 -7.54 -1.78 -2.72
CA ASN A 185 -8.15 -3.07 -2.38
C ASN A 185 -7.30 -3.85 -1.37
N ILE A 186 -6.33 -3.18 -0.74
CA ILE A 186 -5.53 -3.71 0.35
C ILE A 186 -5.71 -2.79 1.55
N ILE A 187 -5.99 -3.38 2.70
CA ILE A 187 -6.06 -2.69 3.99
C ILE A 187 -4.90 -3.14 4.87
N GLN A 188 -4.43 -2.23 5.70
CA GLN A 188 -3.34 -2.46 6.63
C GLN A 188 -3.74 -2.08 8.06
N ARG A 189 -3.20 -2.83 9.03
CA ARG A 189 -3.23 -2.49 10.45
C ARG A 189 -1.92 -2.86 11.11
N GLU A 190 -1.61 -2.15 12.19
CA GLU A 190 -0.50 -2.54 13.06
C GLU A 190 -1.02 -3.45 14.19
N VAL A 191 -0.37 -4.60 14.37
CA VAL A 191 -0.61 -5.57 15.44
C VAL A 191 0.74 -5.92 16.05
N ASP A 192 0.91 -5.65 17.35
CA ASP A 192 2.14 -5.95 18.09
C ASP A 192 3.42 -5.42 17.42
N GLY A 193 3.36 -4.21 16.86
CA GLY A 193 4.49 -3.56 16.19
C GLY A 193 4.77 -4.08 14.77
N LYS A 194 3.88 -4.91 14.20
CA LYS A 194 3.99 -5.42 12.83
C LYS A 194 2.80 -4.96 11.99
N ILE A 195 3.07 -4.57 10.75
CA ILE A 195 2.02 -4.25 9.78
C ILE A 195 1.50 -5.55 9.18
N GLU A 196 0.19 -5.77 9.29
CA GLU A 196 -0.53 -6.84 8.61
C GLU A 196 -1.32 -6.26 7.44
N TYR A 197 -1.30 -6.95 6.30
CA TYR A 197 -2.04 -6.58 5.09
C TYR A 197 -3.15 -7.57 4.80
N ARG A 198 -4.32 -7.08 4.36
CA ARG A 198 -5.47 -7.90 3.96
C ARG A 198 -6.04 -7.43 2.64
N PHE A 199 -6.40 -8.38 1.78
CA PHE A 199 -7.13 -8.09 0.55
C PHE A 199 -8.64 -7.94 0.83
N VAL A 200 -9.29 -7.01 0.14
CA VAL A 200 -10.74 -6.72 0.21
C VAL A 200 -11.32 -6.49 -1.19
N ASP A 201 -12.64 -6.33 -1.27
CA ASP A 201 -13.38 -6.02 -2.50
C ASP A 201 -13.41 -7.17 -3.52
N PHE A 202 -13.84 -8.35 -3.07
CA PHE A 202 -13.89 -9.59 -3.86
C PHE A 202 -15.17 -9.74 -4.70
N HIS A 203 -15.74 -8.64 -5.22
CA HIS A 203 -16.91 -8.75 -6.10
C HIS A 203 -16.57 -9.46 -7.43
N ASP A 204 -15.29 -9.40 -7.83
CA ASP A 204 -14.76 -10.09 -8.99
C ASP A 204 -13.47 -10.86 -8.64
N VAL A 205 -13.47 -12.16 -8.92
CA VAL A 205 -12.40 -13.11 -8.58
C VAL A 205 -12.28 -14.15 -9.70
N ASP A 206 -11.08 -14.25 -10.26
CA ASP A 206 -10.73 -15.22 -11.29
C ASP A 206 -10.25 -16.53 -10.66
N TYR A 207 -11.04 -17.59 -10.85
CA TYR A 207 -10.65 -18.95 -10.49
C TYR A 207 -9.99 -19.64 -11.68
N HIS A 208 -8.81 -20.23 -11.49
CA HIS A 208 -8.01 -20.81 -12.57
C HIS A 208 -7.13 -21.96 -12.06
N GLU A 209 -6.71 -22.85 -12.95
CA GLU A 209 -5.70 -23.84 -12.60
C GLU A 209 -4.35 -23.13 -12.36
N CYS A 210 -3.86 -23.17 -11.13
CA CYS A 210 -2.66 -22.47 -10.72
C CYS A 210 -1.54 -23.47 -10.45
N HIS A 211 -0.40 -23.31 -11.14
CA HIS A 211 0.79 -24.15 -10.96
C HIS A 211 1.86 -23.42 -10.13
N PHE A 212 1.50 -22.31 -9.48
CA PHE A 212 2.37 -21.60 -8.56
C PHE A 212 2.70 -22.49 -7.36
N ASN A 213 3.99 -22.68 -7.10
CA ASN A 213 4.50 -23.58 -6.06
C ASN A 213 4.90 -22.86 -4.76
N GLY A 214 4.61 -21.55 -4.64
CA GLY A 214 5.03 -20.73 -3.51
C GLY A 214 6.35 -19.99 -3.69
N GLN A 215 7.08 -20.23 -4.78
CA GLN A 215 8.37 -19.57 -5.05
C GLN A 215 8.20 -18.41 -6.04
N TRP A 216 8.50 -17.20 -5.56
CA TRP A 216 8.45 -15.99 -6.36
C TRP A 216 9.70 -15.78 -7.21
N ASP A 217 10.84 -16.26 -6.73
CA ASP A 217 12.15 -16.03 -7.34
C ASP A 217 12.74 -17.32 -7.89
N GLY A 218 13.61 -17.17 -8.89
CA GLY A 218 14.45 -18.23 -9.41
C GLY A 218 15.60 -18.55 -8.46
N GLU A 219 16.39 -19.56 -8.80
CA GLU A 219 17.55 -20.00 -8.00
C GLU A 219 18.60 -18.89 -7.78
N ASP A 220 18.65 -17.92 -8.70
CA ASP A 220 19.55 -16.76 -8.67
C ASP A 220 18.91 -15.52 -8.00
N GLY A 221 17.74 -15.68 -7.36
CA GLY A 221 16.98 -14.59 -6.75
C GLY A 221 16.31 -13.66 -7.77
N ARG A 222 16.28 -14.06 -9.05
CA ARG A 222 15.72 -13.24 -10.14
C ARG A 222 14.34 -13.69 -10.56
N GLN A 223 13.67 -12.85 -11.35
CA GLN A 223 12.47 -13.28 -12.06
C GLN A 223 12.75 -14.57 -12.85
N PRO A 224 12.02 -15.66 -12.61
CA PRO A 224 12.15 -16.88 -13.41
C PRO A 224 11.83 -16.61 -14.88
N LYS A 225 12.68 -17.08 -15.80
CA LYS A 225 12.52 -16.87 -17.25
C LYS A 225 11.19 -17.42 -17.79
N ASP A 226 10.76 -18.55 -17.24
CA ASP A 226 9.54 -19.24 -17.64
C ASP A 226 8.32 -18.79 -16.81
N GLY A 227 8.49 -17.78 -15.95
CA GLY A 227 7.49 -17.33 -14.98
C GLY A 227 7.39 -18.25 -13.76
N ILE A 228 6.43 -17.94 -12.88
CA ILE A 228 6.26 -18.63 -11.58
C ILE A 228 5.14 -19.68 -11.62
N GLY A 229 4.80 -20.23 -12.78
CA GLY A 229 3.70 -21.21 -12.89
C GLY A 229 2.29 -20.61 -12.77
N CYS A 230 2.15 -19.28 -12.76
CA CYS A 230 0.86 -18.60 -12.89
C CYS A 230 1.01 -17.28 -13.65
N ALA A 231 0.28 -17.15 -14.77
CA ALA A 231 0.33 -15.96 -15.61
C ALA A 231 -0.23 -14.71 -14.90
N LEU A 232 -1.31 -14.87 -14.12
CA LEU A 232 -1.92 -13.76 -13.37
C LEU A 232 -1.01 -13.24 -12.26
N LEU A 233 -0.38 -14.13 -11.49
CA LEU A 233 0.64 -13.72 -10.50
C LEU A 233 1.86 -13.08 -11.17
N THR A 234 2.30 -13.65 -12.30
CA THR A 234 3.44 -13.10 -13.04
C THR A 234 3.14 -11.68 -13.53
N SER A 235 1.94 -11.42 -14.04
CA SER A 235 1.51 -10.09 -14.47
C SER A 235 1.45 -9.13 -13.29
N ALA A 236 0.77 -9.50 -12.20
CA ALA A 236 0.64 -8.66 -11.02
C ALA A 236 2.02 -8.28 -10.44
N ALA A 237 2.96 -9.23 -10.39
CA ALA A 237 4.31 -8.99 -9.89
C ALA A 237 5.13 -8.07 -10.82
N LYS A 238 4.95 -8.17 -12.15
CA LYS A 238 5.56 -7.22 -13.10
C LYS A 238 4.99 -5.82 -12.93
N ASP A 239 3.67 -5.70 -12.84
CA ASP A 239 2.99 -4.40 -12.70
C ASP A 239 3.36 -3.71 -11.38
N ALA A 240 3.62 -4.49 -10.34
CA ALA A 240 4.09 -4.01 -9.05
C ALA A 240 5.61 -3.82 -8.94
N PHE A 241 6.37 -4.08 -10.02
CA PHE A 241 7.84 -4.04 -10.02
C PHE A 241 8.48 -4.95 -8.95
N PHE A 242 7.80 -6.02 -8.56
CA PHE A 242 8.20 -6.93 -7.48
C PHE A 242 9.66 -7.36 -7.62
N TRP A 243 10.04 -7.94 -8.76
CA TRP A 243 11.40 -8.41 -9.00
C TRP A 243 12.41 -7.29 -9.23
N VAL A 244 11.98 -6.08 -9.60
CA VAL A 244 12.90 -4.96 -9.82
C VAL A 244 13.35 -4.37 -8.48
N ASN A 245 12.47 -4.37 -7.48
CA ASN A 245 12.74 -3.84 -6.15
C ASN A 245 13.72 -4.74 -5.34
N PHE A 246 13.73 -6.06 -5.56
CA PHE A 246 14.74 -6.96 -4.93
C PHE A 246 16.12 -6.88 -5.57
N PHE A 247 16.27 -6.16 -6.69
CA PHE A 247 17.56 -5.73 -7.18
C PHE A 247 17.83 -4.30 -6.73
N THR A 248 18.34 -4.16 -5.52
CA THR A 248 19.53 -3.33 -5.46
C THR A 248 20.58 -4.06 -6.30
N ILE A 249 20.70 -3.69 -7.60
CA ILE A 249 22.06 -3.45 -8.09
C ILE A 249 22.66 -2.62 -6.95
N PRO A 250 23.74 -3.03 -6.28
CA PRO A 250 24.30 -2.20 -5.22
C PRO A 250 24.41 -0.82 -5.86
N THR A 251 23.64 0.15 -5.39
CA THR A 251 23.54 1.46 -6.04
C THR A 251 24.00 2.46 -5.02
N THR A 252 25.03 3.18 -5.40
CA THR A 252 25.48 4.32 -4.63
C THR A 252 24.61 5.51 -5.01
N TYR A 253 24.04 6.17 -4.02
CA TYR A 253 23.22 7.35 -4.18
C TYR A 253 24.08 8.61 -3.99
N ILE A 254 24.01 9.52 -4.95
CA ILE A 254 24.55 10.87 -4.81
C ILE A 254 23.34 11.81 -4.86
N GLY A 255 22.94 12.32 -3.69
CA GLY A 255 21.60 12.89 -3.54
C GLY A 255 20.52 11.80 -3.75
N PRO A 256 19.36 12.12 -4.35
CA PRO A 256 18.33 11.14 -4.73
C PRO A 256 18.62 10.31 -5.99
N LEU A 257 19.76 10.50 -6.67
CA LEU A 257 20.05 9.79 -7.93
C LEU A 257 20.87 8.53 -7.68
N PRO A 258 20.47 7.36 -8.22
CA PRO A 258 21.23 6.12 -8.11
C PRO A 258 22.35 6.02 -9.16
N TYR A 259 23.48 5.43 -8.78
CA TYR A 259 24.66 5.18 -9.63
C TYR A 259 25.20 3.76 -9.44
N ASP A 260 25.93 3.29 -10.46
CA ASP A 260 26.78 2.10 -10.35
C ASP A 260 27.90 2.38 -9.31
N PRO A 261 28.10 1.50 -8.31
CA PRO A 261 29.07 1.67 -7.24
C PRO A 261 30.50 1.43 -7.72
N GLU A 262 30.70 0.82 -8.89
CA GLU A 262 32.04 0.62 -9.43
C GLU A 262 32.75 1.98 -9.61
N GLY A 263 33.82 2.19 -8.83
CA GLY A 263 34.58 3.43 -8.86
C GLY A 263 34.06 4.54 -7.94
N LEU A 264 33.08 4.27 -7.08
CA LEU A 264 32.54 5.23 -6.10
C LEU A 264 32.84 4.82 -4.64
N PRO A 265 32.98 5.79 -3.72
CA PRO A 265 33.10 5.49 -2.28
C PRO A 265 31.84 4.83 -1.72
N PRO A 266 31.93 4.18 -0.54
CA PRO A 266 30.76 3.67 0.18
C PRO A 266 29.72 4.76 0.47
N GLN A 267 28.45 4.37 0.55
CA GLN A 267 27.33 5.32 0.73
C GLN A 267 27.49 6.22 1.96
N PHE A 268 27.93 5.66 3.09
CA PHE A 268 28.07 6.43 4.33
C PHE A 268 29.04 7.60 4.17
N PHE A 269 30.13 7.41 3.41
CA PHE A 269 31.13 8.44 3.18
C PHE A 269 30.56 9.57 2.32
N ILE A 270 29.81 9.23 1.27
CA ILE A 270 29.14 10.20 0.40
C ILE A 270 28.12 11.01 1.20
N ASP A 271 27.30 10.35 2.02
CA ASP A 271 26.29 10.99 2.85
C ASP A 271 26.89 11.95 3.89
N GLU A 272 28.08 11.64 4.38
CA GLU A 272 28.82 12.48 5.32
C GLU A 272 29.51 13.66 4.62
N VAL A 273 30.09 13.48 3.43
CA VAL A 273 30.77 14.56 2.71
C VAL A 273 29.80 15.59 2.15
N ILE A 274 28.65 15.18 1.60
CA ILE A 274 27.65 16.11 1.07
C ILE A 274 27.03 16.91 2.21
N PRO A 275 27.13 18.25 2.23
CA PRO A 275 26.46 19.07 3.23
C PRO A 275 24.95 18.79 3.22
N HIS A 276 24.34 18.66 4.39
CA HIS A 276 22.90 18.33 4.50
C HIS A 276 22.01 19.26 3.66
N ARG A 277 22.36 20.54 3.56
CA ARG A 277 21.61 21.56 2.79
C ARG A 277 21.83 21.47 1.27
N ALA A 278 22.81 20.69 0.81
CA ALA A 278 23.11 20.45 -0.59
C ALA A 278 22.48 19.16 -1.13
N ARG A 279 21.95 18.26 -0.28
CA ARG A 279 21.42 16.95 -0.71
C ARG A 279 20.31 17.04 -1.76
N THR A 280 19.43 18.04 -1.67
CA THR A 280 18.39 18.29 -2.68
C THR A 280 18.98 18.76 -4.01
N ALA A 281 20.06 19.54 -3.97
CA ALA A 281 20.77 19.99 -5.17
C ALA A 281 21.61 18.87 -5.80
N ALA A 282 22.16 17.98 -4.97
CA ALA A 282 22.87 16.77 -5.39
C ALA A 282 22.01 15.83 -6.26
N GLY A 283 20.69 15.95 -6.14
CA GLY A 283 19.71 15.20 -6.92
C GLY A 283 19.40 15.73 -8.31
N HIS A 284 19.95 16.88 -8.68
CA HIS A 284 19.61 17.48 -9.95
C HIS A 284 20.50 16.91 -11.06
N SER A 285 19.89 16.35 -12.12
CA SER A 285 20.59 15.66 -13.21
C SER A 285 21.73 16.47 -13.85
N MET A 286 21.62 17.80 -13.90
CA MET A 286 22.66 18.67 -14.47
C MET A 286 23.89 18.88 -13.57
N LEU A 287 23.75 18.81 -12.24
CA LEU A 287 24.88 18.91 -11.30
C LEU A 287 25.44 17.55 -10.93
N SER A 288 24.65 16.51 -11.21
CA SER A 288 24.92 15.13 -10.90
C SER A 288 26.31 14.66 -11.37
N HIS A 289 26.70 15.02 -12.60
CA HIS A 289 28.03 14.72 -13.15
C HIS A 289 29.18 15.36 -12.35
N MET A 290 29.00 16.59 -11.83
CA MET A 290 30.03 17.25 -11.03
C MET A 290 30.28 16.49 -9.72
N PHE A 291 29.21 16.00 -9.09
CA PHE A 291 29.31 15.23 -7.84
C PHE A 291 29.87 13.82 -8.08
N VAL A 292 29.46 13.17 -9.16
CA VAL A 292 30.03 11.88 -9.58
C VAL A 292 31.53 12.01 -9.84
N ASP A 293 31.96 13.05 -10.56
CA ASP A 293 33.38 13.30 -10.85
C ASP A 293 34.19 13.57 -9.57
N PHE A 294 33.61 14.31 -8.62
CA PHE A 294 34.22 14.54 -7.31
C PHE A 294 34.43 13.23 -6.54
N PHE A 295 33.39 12.41 -6.41
CA PHE A 295 33.47 11.16 -5.65
C PHE A 295 34.30 10.08 -6.34
N THR A 296 34.32 10.05 -7.68
CA THR A 296 35.20 9.16 -8.46
C THR A 296 36.67 9.50 -8.22
N ARG A 297 37.02 10.80 -8.11
CA ARG A 297 38.39 11.22 -7.75
C ARG A 297 38.73 10.82 -6.33
N ALA A 298 37.83 11.04 -5.37
CA ALA A 298 38.02 10.63 -3.98
C ALA A 298 38.29 9.13 -3.86
N TYR A 299 37.53 8.31 -4.59
CA TYR A 299 37.72 6.87 -4.67
C TYR A 299 39.11 6.47 -5.17
N LYS A 300 39.54 7.03 -6.31
CA LYS A 300 40.86 6.76 -6.90
C LYS A 300 42.01 7.19 -5.99
N GLU A 301 41.91 8.35 -5.36
CA GLU A 301 42.91 8.83 -4.41
C GLU A 301 43.04 7.89 -3.20
N HIS A 302 41.90 7.44 -2.65
CA HIS A 302 41.90 6.53 -1.51
C HIS A 302 42.47 5.15 -1.90
N GLN A 303 42.11 4.60 -3.07
CA GLN A 303 42.69 3.35 -3.58
C GLN A 303 44.22 3.43 -3.72
N GLN A 304 44.74 4.54 -4.26
CA GLN A 304 46.18 4.74 -4.38
C GLN A 304 46.90 4.77 -3.03
N GLN A 305 46.27 5.34 -2.00
CA GLN A 305 46.84 5.37 -0.64
C GLN A 305 46.89 3.98 -0.02
N VAL A 306 45.82 3.18 -0.21
CA VAL A 306 45.76 1.79 0.25
C VAL A 306 46.81 0.93 -0.47
N GLU A 307 46.96 1.07 -1.79
CA GLU A 307 47.96 0.33 -2.58
C GLU A 307 49.40 0.70 -2.21
N GLN A 308 49.69 1.96 -1.92
CA GLN A 308 51.01 2.43 -1.49
C GLN A 308 51.36 2.02 -0.05
N GLY A 309 50.34 1.75 0.78
CA GLY A 309 50.49 1.29 2.16
C GLY A 309 51.00 -0.16 2.29
N GLY A 310 50.90 -0.97 1.24
CA GLY A 310 51.49 -2.31 1.15
C GLY A 310 50.90 -3.39 2.08
N GLU A 311 49.90 -3.07 2.89
CA GLU A 311 49.22 -4.02 3.79
C GLU A 311 47.85 -4.42 3.23
N SER A 312 47.54 -5.72 3.23
CA SER A 312 46.17 -6.16 2.93
C SER A 312 45.25 -5.76 4.08
N MET A 313 44.45 -4.73 3.88
CA MET A 313 43.49 -4.24 4.87
C MET A 313 42.29 -5.18 4.99
N SER A 314 41.80 -5.39 6.21
CA SER A 314 40.49 -6.02 6.40
C SER A 314 39.37 -5.06 5.99
N SER A 315 38.14 -5.54 5.79
CA SER A 315 37.02 -4.66 5.44
C SER A 315 36.75 -3.59 6.52
N GLU A 316 36.93 -3.94 7.79
CA GLU A 316 36.77 -3.01 8.92
C GLU A 316 37.83 -1.90 8.90
N ASP A 317 39.05 -2.20 8.47
CA ASP A 317 40.12 -1.21 8.35
C ASP A 317 39.86 -0.24 7.19
N VAL A 318 39.24 -0.71 6.11
CA VAL A 318 38.87 0.12 4.94
C VAL A 318 37.79 1.13 5.33
N ASP A 319 36.73 0.70 6.02
CA ASP A 319 35.67 1.60 6.49
C ASP A 319 36.20 2.63 7.49
N ALA A 320 37.06 2.19 8.42
CA ALA A 320 37.73 3.10 9.36
C ALA A 320 38.64 4.12 8.66
N SER A 321 39.23 3.77 7.52
CA SER A 321 40.04 4.69 6.72
C SER A 321 39.18 5.76 6.05
N TRP A 322 38.03 5.38 5.48
CA TRP A 322 37.07 6.33 4.91
C TRP A 322 36.57 7.35 5.93
N HIS A 323 36.25 6.91 7.16
CA HIS A 323 35.84 7.82 8.24
C HIS A 323 36.89 8.87 8.58
N LYS A 324 38.19 8.54 8.53
CA LYS A 324 39.27 9.50 8.80
C LYS A 324 39.37 10.59 7.72
N ASP A 325 38.96 10.27 6.50
CA ASP A 325 39.08 11.14 5.33
C ASP A 325 37.88 12.08 5.15
N VAL A 326 36.76 11.87 5.84
CA VAL A 326 35.52 12.67 5.67
C VAL A 326 35.80 14.17 5.76
N ASP A 327 36.51 14.61 6.80
CA ASP A 327 36.79 16.04 6.99
C ASP A 327 37.72 16.61 5.91
N LYS A 328 38.69 15.82 5.41
CA LYS A 328 39.53 16.20 4.27
C LYS A 328 38.66 16.50 3.06
N TYR A 329 37.76 15.59 2.69
CA TYR A 329 36.93 15.75 1.50
C TYR A 329 35.80 16.76 1.66
N ARG A 330 35.30 16.99 2.89
CA ARG A 330 34.43 18.15 3.17
C ARG A 330 35.14 19.47 2.92
N GLN A 331 36.40 19.61 3.34
CA GLN A 331 37.17 20.83 3.05
C GLN A 331 37.44 20.96 1.55
N LEU A 332 37.77 19.86 0.86
CA LEU A 332 37.96 19.87 -0.59
C LEU A 332 36.68 20.27 -1.34
N TRP A 333 35.51 19.80 -0.89
CA TRP A 333 34.21 20.21 -1.42
C TRP A 333 34.04 21.74 -1.39
N LEU A 334 34.39 22.35 -0.26
CA LEU A 334 34.31 23.81 -0.08
C LEU A 334 35.32 24.55 -0.95
N THR A 335 36.57 24.07 -1.04
CA THR A 335 37.63 24.76 -1.80
C THR A 335 37.44 24.65 -3.31
N GLU A 336 36.81 23.58 -3.81
CA GLU A 336 36.44 23.42 -5.22
C GLU A 336 35.17 24.21 -5.59
N GLY A 337 34.55 24.90 -4.63
CA GLY A 337 33.39 25.74 -4.86
C GLY A 337 32.12 24.94 -5.18
N LEU A 338 32.05 23.67 -4.76
CA LEU A 338 30.83 22.88 -4.90
C LEU A 338 29.73 23.46 -4.00
N PRO A 339 28.47 23.46 -4.46
CA PRO A 339 27.38 24.10 -3.72
C PRO A 339 27.16 23.42 -2.36
N THR A 340 26.95 24.23 -1.33
CA THR A 340 26.62 23.78 0.03
C THR A 340 25.13 23.93 0.34
N THR A 341 24.40 24.65 -0.52
CA THR A 341 22.96 24.87 -0.44
C THR A 341 22.29 24.77 -1.82
N ALA A 342 20.99 24.52 -1.84
CA ALA A 342 20.19 24.59 -3.07
C ALA A 342 20.24 25.97 -3.74
N THR A 343 20.32 27.04 -2.96
CA THR A 343 20.44 28.42 -3.47
C THR A 343 21.77 28.68 -4.17
N GLU A 344 22.87 28.14 -3.65
CA GLU A 344 24.18 28.20 -4.32
C GLU A 344 24.19 27.34 -5.58
N ALA A 345 23.59 26.14 -5.51
CA ALA A 345 23.44 25.28 -6.67
C ALA A 345 22.71 25.97 -7.82
N ALA A 346 21.66 26.74 -7.53
CA ALA A 346 20.92 27.53 -8.52
C ALA A 346 21.82 28.48 -9.33
N GLN A 347 22.97 28.90 -8.80
CA GLN A 347 23.90 29.80 -9.49
C GLN A 347 24.66 29.13 -10.64
N PHE A 348 24.74 27.79 -10.66
CA PHE A 348 25.38 27.02 -11.72
C PHE A 348 24.51 26.89 -12.98
N PHE A 349 23.27 27.33 -12.92
CA PHE A 349 22.31 27.21 -14.01
C PHE A 349 22.11 28.53 -14.73
N SER A 350 21.72 28.49 -16.01
CA SER A 350 21.36 29.69 -16.76
C SER A 350 20.10 30.35 -16.17
N ALA A 351 19.83 31.61 -16.54
CA ALA A 351 18.63 32.30 -16.08
C ALA A 351 17.34 31.59 -16.55
N GLU A 352 17.35 31.05 -17.77
CA GLU A 352 16.24 30.27 -18.33
C GLU A 352 16.02 28.96 -17.57
N ASP A 353 17.09 28.25 -17.23
CA ASP A 353 17.01 27.01 -16.44
C ASP A 353 16.51 27.29 -15.01
N ARG A 354 16.94 28.40 -14.39
CA ARG A 354 16.47 28.80 -13.04
C ARG A 354 14.98 29.11 -13.02
N GLU A 355 14.46 29.76 -14.06
CA GLU A 355 13.03 30.08 -14.19
C GLU A 355 12.20 28.81 -14.41
N TYR A 356 12.72 27.84 -15.16
CA TYR A 356 12.10 26.53 -15.32
C TYR A 356 12.08 25.72 -14.00
N MET A 357 13.15 25.78 -13.21
CA MET A 357 13.32 24.97 -12.00
C MET A 357 12.70 25.56 -10.72
N TRP A 358 12.64 26.89 -10.59
CA TRP A 358 12.16 27.58 -9.38
C TRP A 358 11.12 28.66 -9.66
N GLY A 359 10.67 28.79 -10.91
CA GLY A 359 9.53 29.63 -11.27
C GLY A 359 8.20 28.99 -10.83
N PRO A 360 7.09 29.74 -10.90
CA PRO A 360 5.77 29.30 -10.45
C PRO A 360 5.15 28.10 -11.21
N GLY A 361 5.92 27.41 -12.06
CA GLY A 361 5.53 26.17 -12.74
C GLY A 361 6.56 25.02 -12.62
N GLY A 362 7.63 25.19 -11.85
CA GLY A 362 8.64 24.16 -11.57
C GLY A 362 8.45 23.58 -10.17
N ILE A 363 7.89 22.36 -10.12
CA ILE A 363 7.51 21.54 -8.94
C ILE A 363 6.41 22.14 -8.07
#